data_AF-A0A853GSL4-F1
#
_entry.id   AF-A0A853GSL4-F1
#
_cell.length_a   1.000
_cell.length_b   1.000
_cell.length_c   1.000
_cell.angle_alpha   90.00
_cell.angle_beta   90.00
_cell.angle_gamma   90.00
#
_symmetry.space_group_name_H-M   'P 1'
#
loop_
_entity.id
_entity.type
_entity.pdbx_description
1 polymer ?
#
loop_
_entity_poly.entity_id
_entity_poly.type
_entity_poly.pdbx_seq_one_letter_code
_entity_poly.pdbx_strand_id
1 'polypeptide(L)'
;MSWKVLQTRRFTRVYKKLHDTLVKDVDAAIGKVAENPDIGERKKGDLAALWVHKFRSHGQLYLLGYTRDDGVRLVYLEAIGPHENFYRDLKR
;
A
#
# COMPACT_ATOMS: atom_id res chain seq x y z
N MET A 1 6.57 13.32 13.47
CA MET A 1 5.13 13.02 13.68
C MET A 1 4.74 12.02 12.61
N SER A 2 4.49 10.77 12.98
CA SER A 2 4.12 9.71 12.03
C SER A 2 2.61 9.74 11.75
N TRP A 3 2.24 9.36 10.53
CA TRP A 3 0.86 9.14 10.11
C TRP A 3 0.33 7.85 10.73
N LYS A 4 -0.96 7.84 11.05
CA LYS A 4 -1.61 6.66 11.61
C LYS A 4 -2.01 5.70 10.48
N VAL A 5 -1.54 4.46 10.51
CA VAL A 5 -1.87 3.47 9.47
C VAL A 5 -3.03 2.58 9.91
N LEU A 6 -4.03 2.42 9.04
CA LEU A 6 -5.14 1.49 9.18
C LEU A 6 -5.14 0.49 8.02
N GLN A 7 -5.44 -0.77 8.34
CA GLN A 7 -5.43 -1.86 7.36
C GLN A 7 -6.87 -2.23 7.02
N THR A 8 -7.22 -2.30 5.74
CA THR A 8 -8.54 -2.79 5.34
C THR A 8 -8.64 -4.30 5.49
N ARG A 9 -9.88 -4.82 5.52
CA ARG A 9 -10.13 -6.27 5.55
C ARG A 9 -9.57 -6.99 4.30
N ARG A 10 -9.63 -6.34 3.14
CA ARG A 10 -9.07 -6.84 1.88
C ARG A 10 -7.55 -6.98 1.99
N PHE A 11 -6.87 -5.93 2.43
CA PHE A 11 -5.43 -5.94 2.69
C PHE A 11 -5.03 -7.04 3.68
N THR A 12 -5.69 -7.11 4.83
CA THR A 12 -5.37 -8.08 5.90
C THR A 12 -5.46 -9.53 5.39
N ARG A 13 -6.44 -9.83 4.53
CA ARG A 13 -6.61 -11.17 3.96
C ARG A 13 -5.48 -11.56 3.01
N VAL A 14 -4.94 -10.60 2.25
CA VAL A 14 -3.76 -10.84 1.39
C VAL A 14 -2.51 -10.91 2.23
N TYR A 15 -2.31 -9.96 3.15
CA TYR A 15 -1.17 -9.88 4.05
C TYR A 15 -0.94 -11.18 4.82
N LYS A 16 -2.00 -11.79 5.35
CA LYS A 16 -1.93 -13.10 6.04
C LYS A 16 -1.50 -14.28 5.16
N LYS A 17 -1.60 -14.15 3.83
CA LYS A 17 -1.16 -15.17 2.87
C LYS A 17 0.25 -14.91 2.33
N LEU A 18 0.84 -13.76 2.67
CA LEU A 18 2.19 -13.42 2.24
C LEU A 18 3.21 -14.24 3.04
N HIS A 19 4.33 -14.53 2.39
CA HIS A 19 5.46 -15.20 3.04
C HIS A 19 6.15 -14.25 4.03
N ASP A 20 6.74 -14.79 5.09
CA ASP A 20 7.41 -14.03 6.17
C ASP A 20 8.41 -12.98 5.64
N THR A 21 9.15 -13.32 4.59
CA THR A 21 10.12 -12.41 3.98
C THR A 21 9.46 -11.22 3.31
N LEU A 22 8.38 -11.45 2.57
CA LEU A 22 7.61 -10.38 1.95
C LEU A 22 6.91 -9.54 3.03
N VAL A 23 6.41 -10.16 4.10
CA VAL A 23 5.82 -9.44 5.24
C VAL A 23 6.79 -8.39 5.80
N LYS A 24 8.08 -8.71 5.93
CA LYS A 24 9.11 -7.76 6.38
C LYS A 24 9.32 -6.61 5.39
N ASP A 25 9.39 -6.90 4.09
CA ASP A 25 9.49 -5.86 3.06
C ASP A 25 8.26 -4.93 3.06
N VAL A 26 7.08 -5.50 3.28
CA VAL A 26 5.82 -4.77 3.37
C VAL A 26 5.76 -3.90 4.61
N ASP A 27 6.18 -4.43 5.75
CA ASP A 27 6.24 -3.67 7.00
C ASP A 27 7.21 -2.48 6.87
N ALA A 28 8.37 -2.70 6.24
CA ALA A 28 9.31 -1.62 5.93
C ALA A 28 8.69 -0.57 4.98
N ALA A 29 7.93 -1.00 3.97
CA ALA A 29 7.22 -0.09 3.07
C ALA A 29 6.11 0.69 3.81
N ILE A 30 5.34 0.04 4.68
CA ILE A 30 4.32 0.67 5.52
C ILE A 30 4.97 1.71 6.44
N GLY A 31 6.10 1.38 7.06
CA GLY A 31 6.86 2.32 7.88
C GLY A 31 7.23 3.58 7.11
N LYS A 32 7.77 3.45 5.90
CA LYS A 32 8.09 4.60 5.04
C LYS A 32 6.85 5.42 4.69
N VAL A 33 5.73 4.77 4.36
CA VAL A 33 4.46 5.46 4.07
C VAL A 33 3.90 6.16 5.31
N ALA A 34 4.06 5.56 6.50
CA ALA A 34 3.66 6.14 7.76
C ALA A 34 4.52 7.36 8.11
N GLU A 35 5.80 7.36 7.78
CA GLU A 35 6.67 8.53 7.94
C GLU A 35 6.34 9.62 6.92
N ASN A 36 6.18 9.23 5.66
CA ASN A 36 5.86 10.14 4.58
C ASN A 36 4.99 9.44 3.52
N PRO A 37 3.66 9.68 3.50
CA PRO A 37 2.77 9.11 2.51
C PRO A 37 2.88 9.80 1.14
N ASP A 38 3.78 10.77 0.99
CA ASP A 38 4.08 11.39 -0.30
C ASP A 38 5.09 10.59 -1.14
N ILE A 39 5.70 9.55 -0.55
CA ILE A 39 6.59 8.63 -1.28
C ILE A 39 5.85 7.74 -2.30
N GLY A 40 4.52 7.72 -2.25
CA GLY A 40 3.70 7.02 -3.23
C GLY A 40 3.47 7.87 -4.46
N GLU A 41 3.17 7.22 -5.58
CA GLU A 41 2.65 7.92 -6.74
C GLU A 41 1.14 8.07 -6.62
N ARG A 42 0.66 9.32 -6.49
CA ARG A 42 -0.78 9.62 -6.55
C ARG A 42 -1.30 9.37 -7.96
N LYS A 43 -2.36 8.59 -8.09
CA LYS A 43 -3.05 8.44 -9.37
C LYS A 43 -3.84 9.70 -9.73
N LYS A 44 -4.02 9.93 -11.04
CA LYS A 44 -4.85 11.01 -11.58
C LYS A 44 -6.12 10.41 -12.20
N GLY A 45 -7.23 11.14 -12.16
CA GLY A 45 -8.54 10.71 -12.68
C GLY A 45 -9.45 10.16 -11.57
N ASP A 46 -10.23 9.13 -11.89
CA ASP A 46 -11.24 8.53 -11.00
C ASP A 46 -10.67 7.99 -9.67
N LEU A 47 -9.38 7.63 -9.67
CA LEU A 47 -8.61 7.13 -8.52
C LEU A 47 -7.73 8.21 -7.88
N ALA A 48 -8.12 9.49 -7.95
CA ALA A 48 -7.31 10.61 -7.44
C ALA A 48 -6.96 10.52 -5.95
N ALA A 49 -7.77 9.80 -5.16
CA ALA A 49 -7.52 9.55 -3.74
C ALA A 49 -6.53 8.39 -3.49
N LEU A 50 -6.25 7.56 -4.50
CA LEU A 50 -5.40 6.39 -4.37
C LEU A 50 -3.93 6.71 -4.65
N TRP A 51 -3.10 6.36 -3.68
CA TRP A 51 -1.65 6.39 -3.74
C TRP A 51 -1.12 4.98 -3.92
N VAL A 52 -0.07 4.87 -4.73
CA VAL A 52 0.58 3.59 -5.00
C VAL A 52 2.06 3.71 -4.73
N HIS A 53 2.55 3.00 -3.71
CA HIS A 53 3.98 2.88 -3.46
C HIS A 53 4.53 1.61 -4.08
N LYS A 54 5.56 1.74 -4.92
CA LYS A 54 6.22 0.63 -5.59
C LYS A 54 7.46 0.24 -4.79
N PHE A 55 7.58 -1.02 -4.44
CA PHE A 55 8.76 -1.54 -3.76
C PHE A 55 9.15 -2.89 -4.36
N ARG A 56 10.44 -3.24 -4.27
CA ARG A 56 10.95 -4.50 -4.79
C ARG A 56 11.16 -5.45 -3.63
N SER A 57 10.64 -6.66 -3.75
CA SER A 57 10.83 -7.73 -2.76
C SER A 57 11.21 -9.00 -3.49
N HIS A 58 12.28 -9.67 -3.04
CA HIS A 58 12.75 -10.94 -3.59
C HIS A 58 12.91 -10.96 -5.13
N GLY A 59 13.32 -9.84 -5.71
CA GLY A 59 13.51 -9.72 -7.16
C GLY A 59 12.27 -9.35 -7.96
N GLN A 60 11.07 -9.36 -7.35
CA GLN A 60 9.81 -9.01 -7.97
C GLN A 60 9.29 -7.64 -7.50
N LEU A 61 8.58 -6.93 -8.39
CA LEU A 61 8.02 -5.61 -8.10
C LEU A 61 6.62 -5.75 -7.49
N TYR A 62 6.45 -5.19 -6.30
CA TYR A 62 5.20 -5.13 -5.57
C TYR A 62 4.66 -3.71 -5.52
N LEU A 63 3.34 -3.63 -5.44
CA LEU A 63 2.58 -2.40 -5.32
C LEU A 63 1.79 -2.42 -4.02
N LEU A 64 1.96 -1.36 -3.23
CA LEU A 64 1.16 -1.07 -2.05
C LEU A 64 0.20 0.07 -2.41
N GLY A 65 -1.08 -0.25 -2.47
CA GLY A 65 -2.17 0.71 -2.64
C GLY A 65 -2.65 1.21 -1.30
N TYR A 66 -2.67 2.52 -1.13
CA TYR A 66 -3.20 3.16 0.06
C TYR A 66 -3.90 4.47 -0.28
N THR A 67 -4.83 4.88 0.56
CA THR A 67 -5.35 6.25 0.55
C THR A 67 -4.81 6.96 1.78
N ARG A 68 -4.69 8.28 1.71
CA ARG A 68 -4.30 9.10 2.86
C ARG A 68 -5.34 10.18 3.08
N ASP A 69 -5.61 10.43 4.34
CA ASP A 69 -6.50 11.48 4.81
C ASP A 69 -5.64 12.54 5.48
N ASP A 70 -5.37 13.62 4.74
CA ASP A 70 -4.57 14.75 5.20
C ASP A 70 -5.21 15.48 6.39
N GLY A 71 -6.54 15.39 6.55
CA GLY A 71 -7.26 16.03 7.66
C GLY A 71 -6.94 15.40 9.01
N VAL A 72 -6.87 14.07 9.08
CA VAL A 72 -6.57 13.31 10.30
C VAL A 72 -5.19 12.64 10.30
N ARG A 73 -4.36 12.91 9.29
CA ARG A 73 -3.04 12.28 9.07
C ARG A 73 -3.09 10.76 9.15
N LEU A 74 -4.01 10.18 8.38
CA LEU A 74 -4.31 8.76 8.46
C LEU A 74 -4.12 8.09 7.10
N VAL A 75 -3.42 6.96 7.07
CA VAL A 75 -3.16 6.16 5.87
C VAL A 75 -4.01 4.89 5.94
N TYR A 76 -4.83 4.63 4.93
CA TYR A 76 -5.59 3.39 4.79
C TYR A 76 -4.94 2.49 3.76
N LEU A 77 -4.48 1.31 4.16
CA LEU A 77 -3.97 0.28 3.26
C LEU A 77 -5.14 -0.42 2.58
N GLU A 78 -5.30 -0.15 1.29
CA GLU A 78 -6.38 -0.66 0.46
C GLU A 78 -6.05 -2.06 -0.07
N ALA A 79 -4.87 -2.19 -0.67
CA ALA A 79 -4.47 -3.41 -1.37
C ALA A 79 -2.96 -3.56 -1.45
N ILE A 80 -2.51 -4.80 -1.56
CA ILE A 80 -1.11 -5.14 -1.84
C ILE A 80 -1.03 -6.30 -2.80
N GLY A 81 -0.10 -6.24 -3.75
CA GLY A 81 0.18 -7.37 -4.62
C GLY A 81 1.28 -7.08 -5.63
N PRO A 82 1.66 -8.09 -6.44
CA PRO A 82 2.59 -7.89 -7.54
C PRO A 82 1.99 -6.96 -8.60
N HIS A 83 2.85 -6.20 -9.29
CA HIS A 83 2.46 -5.19 -10.28
C HIS A 83 1.44 -5.70 -11.32
N GLU A 84 1.60 -6.94 -11.78
CA GLU A 84 0.74 -7.55 -12.81
C GLU A 84 -0.71 -7.75 -12.37
N ASN A 85 -0.97 -8.06 -11.09
CA ASN A 85 -2.31 -8.39 -10.61
C ASN A 85 -3.01 -7.25 -9.86
N PHE A 86 -2.27 -6.22 -9.47
CA PHE A 86 -2.75 -5.15 -8.60
C PHE A 86 -3.94 -4.38 -9.19
N TYR A 87 -3.85 -3.92 -10.44
CA TYR A 87 -4.94 -3.16 -11.07
C TYR A 87 -6.18 -4.02 -11.36
N ARG A 88 -6.00 -5.33 -11.52
CA ARG A 88 -7.11 -6.26 -11.74
C ARG A 88 -7.93 -6.45 -10.46
N ASP A 89 -7.27 -6.56 -9.31
CA ASP A 89 -7.94 -6.69 -8.01
C ASP A 89 -8.54 -5.36 -7.53
N LEU A 90 -7.91 -4.22 -7.89
CA LEU A 90 -8.40 -2.89 -7.55
C LEU A 90 -9.73 -2.54 -8.23
N LYS A 91 -9.96 -3.03 -9.46
CA LYS A 91 -11.21 -2.79 -10.21
C LYS A 91 -12.36 -3.73 -9.83
N ARG A 92 -12.16 -4.68 -8.89
CA ARG A 92 -13.12 -5.75 -8.59
C ARG A 92 -13.93 -5.56 -7.31
#